data_AF-A0A917K4K7-F1
#
_entry.id   AF-A0A917K4K7-F1
#
_cell.length_a   1.000
_cell.length_b   1.000
_cell.length_c   1.000
_cell.angle_alpha   90.00
_cell.angle_beta   90.00
_cell.angle_gamma   90.00
#
_symmetry.space_group_name_H-M   'P 1'
#
loop_
_entity.id
_entity.type
_entity.pdbx_description
1 polymer ?
#
loop_
_entity_poly.entity_id
_entity_poly.type
_entity_poly.pdbx_seq_one_letter_code
_entity_poly.pdbx_strand_id
1 'polypeptide(L)' 'MFEAAGVDWFWRPVGVGRHGFSVAAKRADPHAVVTSFCGVEVEAWQVQRLPPETEWINEDTCMDCWRRISARWD' A
#
# COMPACT_ATOMS: atom_id res chain seq x y z
N MET A 1 -21.38 -9.90 17.99
CA MET A 1 -20.00 -9.43 18.22
C MET A 1 -19.38 -9.28 16.84
N PHE A 2 -19.49 -8.10 16.24
CA PHE A 2 -18.81 -7.81 15.00
C PHE A 2 -17.35 -7.59 15.39
N GLU A 3 -16.49 -8.58 15.22
CA GLU A 3 -15.07 -8.29 15.07
C GLU A 3 -15.00 -7.38 13.85
N ALA A 4 -14.74 -6.09 14.07
CA ALA A 4 -14.38 -5.23 12.96
C ALA A 4 -13.13 -5.88 12.36
N ALA A 5 -13.24 -6.49 11.18
CA ALA A 5 -12.07 -6.96 10.47
C ALA A 5 -11.08 -5.79 10.48
N GLY A 6 -9.89 -6.01 11.03
CA GLY A 6 -8.94 -4.91 11.19
C GLY A 6 -8.53 -4.41 9.82
N VAL A 7 -8.37 -3.08 9.66
CA VAL A 7 -7.72 -2.53 8.48
C VAL A 7 -6.26 -3.01 8.47
N ASP A 8 -5.97 -4.00 7.63
CA ASP A 8 -4.66 -4.65 7.50
C ASP A 8 -3.83 -4.11 6.32
N TRP A 9 -4.23 -2.96 5.77
CA TRP A 9 -3.61 -2.31 4.62
C TRP A 9 -3.29 -0.84 4.86
N PHE A 10 -2.42 -0.29 4.01
CA PHE A 10 -2.18 1.15 3.90
C PHE A 10 -1.87 1.54 2.45
N TRP A 11 -2.13 2.80 2.10
CA TRP A 11 -1.76 3.37 0.81
C TRP A 11 -0.38 4.02 0.89
N ARG A 12 0.37 3.98 -0.22
CA ARG A 12 1.66 4.66 -0.33
C ARG A 12 2.01 5.04 -1.78
N PRO A 13 2.35 6.32 -2.05
CA PRO A 13 3.04 6.75 -3.26
C PRO A 13 4.44 6.12 -3.34
N VAL A 14 4.77 5.56 -4.51
CA VAL A 14 6.04 4.85 -4.73
C VAL A 14 6.70 5.21 -6.07
N GLY A 15 6.36 6.37 -6.64
CA GLY A 15 6.94 6.89 -7.89
C GLY A 15 6.31 6.33 -9.16
N VAL A 16 5.45 5.32 -9.05
CA VAL A 16 4.64 4.74 -10.16
C VAL A 16 3.15 4.71 -9.80
N GLY A 17 2.73 5.61 -8.91
CA GLY A 17 1.36 5.71 -8.42
C GLY A 17 1.25 5.40 -6.93
N ARG A 18 0.09 5.72 -6.37
CA ARG A 18 -0.29 5.39 -5.01
C ARG A 18 -0.90 3.98 -4.99
N HIS A 19 -0.18 3.05 -4.37
CA HIS A 19 -0.56 1.63 -4.30
C HIS A 19 -0.91 1.20 -2.88
N GLY A 20 -1.73 0.16 -2.76
CA GLY A 20 -2.11 -0.44 -1.49
C GLY A 20 -1.19 -1.59 -1.13
N PHE A 21 -0.71 -1.62 0.12
CA PHE A 21 0.17 -2.66 0.66
C PHE A 21 -0.39 -3.22 1.96
N SER A 22 -0.02 -4.46 2.30
CA SER A 22 -0.28 -5.02 3.64
C SER A 22 0.53 -4.28 4.69
N VAL A 23 -0.02 -4.08 5.89
CA VAL A 23 0.71 -3.51 7.04
C VAL A 23 1.98 -4.28 7.41
N ALA A 24 2.12 -5.55 6.99
CA ALA A 24 3.35 -6.32 7.12
C ALA A 24 4.56 -5.64 6.45
N ALA A 25 4.35 -4.91 5.35
CA ALA A 25 5.41 -4.20 4.63
C ALA A 25 6.09 -3.10 5.48
N LYS A 26 5.39 -2.57 6.49
CA LYS A 26 5.97 -1.60 7.45
C LYS A 26 7.04 -2.20 8.35
N ARG A 27 7.09 -3.53 8.47
CA ARG A 27 7.99 -4.27 9.36
C ARG A 27 9.01 -5.13 8.60
N ALA A 28 8.95 -5.14 7.27
CA ALA A 28 9.90 -5.86 6.45
C ALA A 28 11.31 -5.25 6.57
N ASP A 29 12.33 -6.07 6.32
CA ASP A 29 13.69 -5.58 6.14
C ASP A 29 13.70 -4.46 5.08
N PRO A 30 14.38 -3.32 5.29
CA PRO A 30 14.33 -2.18 4.39
C PRO A 30 14.66 -2.50 2.92
N HIS A 31 15.51 -3.50 2.67
CA HIS A 31 15.92 -3.90 1.32
C HIS A 31 15.19 -5.16 0.82
N ALA A 32 14.29 -5.74 1.62
CA ALA A 32 13.40 -6.79 1.13
C ALA A 32 12.42 -6.22 0.11
N VAL A 33 12.08 -7.05 -0.88
CA VAL A 33 11.01 -6.74 -1.83
C VAL A 33 9.66 -6.90 -1.14
N VAL A 34 8.81 -5.89 -1.28
CA VAL A 34 7.40 -5.93 -0.86
C VAL A 34 6.51 -5.67 -2.06
N THR A 35 5.38 -6.36 -2.11
CA THR A 35 4.47 -6.33 -3.25
C THR A 35 3.16 -5.64 -2.88
N SER A 36 2.71 -4.71 -3.72
CA SER A 36 1.39 -4.09 -3.59
C SER A 36 0.29 -5.10 -3.92
N PHE A 37 -0.96 -4.78 -3.57
CA PHE A 37 -2.08 -5.66 -3.92
C PHE A 37 -2.25 -5.84 -5.42
N CYS A 38 -1.85 -4.89 -6.27
CA CYS A 38 -1.92 -5.03 -7.73
C CYS A 38 -0.69 -5.73 -8.35
N GLY A 39 0.37 -6.00 -7.57
CA GLY A 39 1.57 -6.68 -8.05
C GLY A 39 2.80 -5.77 -8.27
N VAL A 40 2.74 -4.49 -7.90
CA VAL A 40 3.91 -3.60 -7.97
C VAL A 40 4.91 -3.98 -6.89
N GLU A 41 6.15 -4.25 -7.30
CA GLU A 41 7.26 -4.61 -6.41
C GLU A 41 8.16 -3.41 -6.17
N VAL A 42 8.50 -3.19 -4.90
CA VAL A 42 9.39 -2.11 -4.44
C VAL A 42 10.22 -2.61 -3.26
N GLU A 43 11.34 -1.95 -2.97
CA GLU A 43 12.05 -2.19 -1.71
C GLU A 43 11.23 -1.64 -0.53
N ALA A 44 11.25 -2.33 0.61
CA ALA A 44 10.41 -1.98 1.75
C ALA A 44 10.65 -0.56 2.27
N TRP A 45 11.88 -0.04 2.20
CA TRP A 45 12.19 1.32 2.61
C TRP A 45 11.35 2.37 1.85
N GLN A 46 11.02 2.09 0.58
CA GLN A 46 10.21 3.00 -0.25
C GLN A 46 8.80 3.15 0.30
N VAL A 47 8.25 2.10 0.92
CA VAL A 47 6.91 2.16 1.51
C VAL A 47 6.89 2.60 2.98
N GLN A 48 8.03 2.46 3.65
CA GLN A 48 8.25 2.84 5.05
C GLN A 48 8.56 4.33 5.22
N ARG A 49 9.14 4.99 4.20
CA ARG A 49 9.38 6.44 4.24
C ARG A 49 8.07 7.23 4.36
N LEU A 50 8.18 8.48 4.80
CA LEU A 50 7.11 9.47 4.75
C LEU A 50 7.18 10.23 3.42
N PRO A 51 6.24 10.02 2.47
CA PRO A 51 6.19 10.78 1.23
C PRO A 51 5.84 12.25 1.51
N PRO A 52 6.40 13.21 0.77
CA PRO A 52 5.94 14.59 0.81
C PRO A 52 4.49 14.69 0.31
N GLU A 53 3.79 15.75 0.74
CA GLU A 53 2.40 16.02 0.36
C GLU A 53 2.21 16.06 -1.17
N THR A 54 3.21 16.55 -1.90
CA THR A 54 3.17 16.64 -3.36
C THR A 54 3.04 15.27 -4.03
N GLU A 55 3.67 14.21 -3.51
CA GLU A 55 3.52 12.86 -4.03
C GLU A 55 2.12 12.31 -3.75
N TRP A 56 1.53 12.66 -2.60
CA TRP A 56 0.13 12.29 -2.31
C TRP A 56 -0.86 12.97 -3.25
N ILE A 57 -0.60 14.21 -3.65
CA ILE A 57 -1.48 14.94 -4.56
C ILE A 57 -1.29 14.46 -6.01
N ASN A 58 -0.05 14.26 -6.45
CA ASN A 58 0.28 14.05 -7.85
C ASN A 58 0.24 12.58 -8.29
N GLU A 59 0.42 11.62 -7.38
CA GLU A 59 0.38 10.20 -7.75
C GLU A 59 -1.04 9.65 -7.72
N ASP A 60 -1.51 9.19 -8.89
CA ASP A 60 -2.82 8.59 -9.05
C ASP A 60 -3.02 7.37 -8.14
N THR A 61 -4.21 7.24 -7.55
CA THR A 61 -4.58 6.02 -6.82
C THR A 61 -4.72 4.85 -7.78
N CYS A 62 -4.04 3.75 -7.50
CA CYS A 62 -4.22 2.51 -8.25
C CYS A 62 -5.62 1.91 -7.99
N MET A 63 -6.49 1.95 -8.99
CA MET A 63 -7.84 1.40 -8.90
C MET A 63 -7.88 -0.13 -8.83
N ASP A 64 -6.83 -0.83 -9.27
CA ASP A 64 -6.71 -2.29 -9.06
C ASP A 64 -6.46 -2.65 -7.60
N CYS A 65 -5.60 -1.89 -6.91
CA CYS A 65 -5.43 -2.03 -5.46
C CYS A 65 -6.74 -1.75 -4.75
N TRP A 66 -7.48 -0.71 -5.17
CA TRP A 66 -8.77 -0.35 -4.58
C TRP A 66 -9.77 -1.51 -4.70
N ARG A 67 -9.93 -2.07 -5.91
CA ARG A 67 -10.85 -3.19 -6.17
C ARG A 67 -10.51 -4.44 -5.36
N ARG A 68 -9.22 -4.78 -5.26
CA ARG A 68 -8.78 -5.95 -4.49
C ARG A 68 -8.98 -5.77 -2.99
N ILE A 69 -8.80 -4.55 -2.49
CA ILE A 69 -9.09 -4.22 -1.08
C ILE A 69 -10.59 -4.31 -0.83
N SER A 70 -11.43 -3.68 -1.65
CA SER A 70 -12.87 -3.63 -1.45
C SER A 70 -13.51 -5.02 -1.50
N ALA A 71 -13.06 -5.88 -2.40
CA ALA A 71 -13.56 -7.26 -2.53
C ALA A 71 -13.32 -8.15 -1.29
N ARG A 72 -12.51 -7.71 -0.31
CA ARG A 72 -12.34 -8.40 0.98
C ARG A 72 -13.50 -8.14 1.96
N TRP A 73 -14.39 -7.21 1.62
CA TRP A 73 -15.47 -6.71 2.48
C TRP A 73 -16.87 -6.84 1.87
N ASP A 74 -16.95 -7.41 0.67
CA ASP A 74 -18.19 -7.85 0.02
C ASP A 74 -18.61 -9.24 0.56
#